data_AF-A0A291GAP6-F1
#
_entry.id   AF-A0A291GAP6-F1
#
_cell.length_a   1.000
_cell.length_b   1.000
_cell.length_c   1.000
_cell.angle_alpha   90.00
_cell.angle_beta   90.00
_cell.angle_gamma   90.00
#
_symmetry.space_group_name_H-M   'P 1'
#
loop_
_entity.id
_entity.type
_entity.pdbx_description
1 polymer ?
#
loop_
_entity_poly.entity_id
_entity_poly.type
_entity_poly.pdbx_seq_one_letter_code
_entity_poly.pdbx_strand_id
1 'polypeptide(L)'
;MRLSRRRFLTLSACALASPARAVTGRWTGYAFGAEVSLDLRGSRGLVEADLQAVIAEIRALERRFSLYDPTSDLSRLNARGEEPLSPELREILDMSHRVHAVTGGLFDPTIQPLWEALAQGGNVTTARDLIGLDRVTREADYIKLGAGQKLSFNGIAQGYATDRIAVLLRTRGYGEALINMGEFAALGGPFRLGLVDPEAGRLGALHLSAGAMATSSPSAMTVGGETHILHPKGGAPMWSTVTVVAEGAGQAALADAASTAFCLMPRSEIETAKQKLGLSRVYLVDVAGNLSSL
;
A
#
# COMPACT_ATOMS: atom_id res chain seq x y z
N MET A 1 -73.42 22.68 24.71
CA MET A 1 -72.88 22.01 25.92
C MET A 1 -71.77 21.05 25.44
N ARG A 2 -70.46 21.40 25.50
CA ARG A 2 -69.48 20.99 26.54
C ARG A 2 -69.63 19.50 26.90
N LEU A 3 -68.69 18.56 26.68
CA LEU A 3 -67.28 18.40 27.13
C LEU A 3 -66.69 17.12 26.44
N SER A 4 -65.45 17.05 25.95
CA SER A 4 -64.11 16.89 26.57
C SER A 4 -63.62 15.44 26.82
N ARG A 5 -62.44 15.13 26.26
CA ARG A 5 -61.30 14.35 26.81
C ARG A 5 -61.58 13.24 27.85
N ARG A 6 -61.40 11.96 27.48
CA ARG A 6 -60.42 11.00 28.08
C ARG A 6 -60.71 9.53 27.71
N ARG A 7 -59.63 8.83 27.36
CA ARG A 7 -59.28 7.38 27.43
C ARG A 7 -58.40 7.12 26.19
N PHE A 8 -57.06 7.28 26.18
CA PHE A 8 -55.98 6.68 26.97
C PHE A 8 -56.28 5.28 27.54
N LEU A 9 -55.93 4.27 26.74
CA LEU A 9 -55.39 2.93 27.05
C LEU A 9 -55.25 2.19 25.70
N THR A 10 -54.07 2.23 25.07
CA THR A 10 -53.07 1.14 25.05
C THR A 10 -53.59 -0.16 24.43
N LEU A 11 -53.23 -0.42 23.17
CA LEU A 11 -53.04 -1.77 22.65
C LEU A 11 -51.97 -1.75 21.55
N SER A 12 -50.85 -2.37 21.92
CA SER A 12 -49.69 -2.82 21.16
C SER A 12 -49.93 -3.23 19.70
N ALA A 13 -49.07 -2.77 18.80
CA ALA A 13 -48.34 -3.59 17.82
C ALA A 13 -47.57 -2.69 16.83
N CYS A 14 -46.48 -3.24 16.28
CA CYS A 14 -45.60 -2.66 15.25
C CYS A 14 -44.50 -1.73 15.75
N ALA A 15 -43.61 -2.26 16.60
CA ALA A 15 -42.20 -1.93 16.42
C ALA A 15 -41.72 -2.65 15.15
N LEU A 16 -41.97 -2.04 13.99
CA LEU A 16 -41.19 -2.34 12.80
C LEU A 16 -39.76 -1.91 13.15
N ALA A 17 -38.90 -2.90 13.39
CA ALA A 17 -37.47 -2.70 13.34
C ALA A 17 -37.15 -2.19 11.92
N SER A 18 -37.04 -0.87 11.78
CA SER A 18 -36.39 -0.30 10.60
C SER A 18 -35.01 -0.94 10.50
N PRO A 19 -34.58 -1.42 9.32
CA PRO A 19 -33.18 -1.77 9.16
C PRO A 19 -32.39 -0.49 9.50
N ALA A 20 -31.47 -0.60 10.45
CA ALA A 20 -30.54 0.49 10.76
C ALA A 20 -29.93 0.94 9.44
N ARG A 21 -30.30 2.14 9.00
CA ARG A 21 -29.82 2.69 7.73
C ARG A 21 -28.31 2.81 7.89
N ALA A 22 -27.55 2.01 7.15
CA ALA A 22 -26.09 2.05 7.23
C ALA A 22 -25.63 3.49 6.97
N VAL A 23 -24.93 4.07 7.94
CA VAL A 23 -24.35 5.39 7.83
C VAL A 23 -23.06 5.21 7.03
N THR A 24 -23.06 5.63 5.78
CA THR A 24 -21.84 5.62 4.97
C THR A 24 -20.97 6.81 5.39
N GLY A 25 -19.78 6.54 5.91
CA GLY A 25 -18.76 7.56 6.15
C GLY A 25 -17.73 7.51 5.04
N ARG A 26 -17.59 8.60 4.27
CA ARG A 26 -16.52 8.72 3.28
C ARG A 26 -15.60 9.86 3.64
N TRP A 27 -14.30 9.62 3.51
CA TRP A 27 -13.27 10.64 3.61
C TRP A 27 -12.29 10.49 2.45
N THR A 28 -11.79 11.63 1.96
CA THR A 28 -10.70 11.69 0.99
C THR A 28 -9.68 12.71 1.46
N GLY A 29 -8.43 12.50 1.06
CA GLY A 29 -7.29 13.38 1.35
C GLY A 29 -6.16 13.13 0.37
N TYR A 30 -4.99 13.70 0.66
CA TYR A 30 -3.79 13.49 -0.12
C TYR A 30 -2.62 13.20 0.81
N ALA A 31 -1.91 12.10 0.56
CA ALA A 31 -0.75 11.66 1.34
C ALA A 31 0.09 10.69 0.50
N PHE A 32 1.38 10.56 0.81
CA PHE A 32 2.29 9.66 0.07
C PHE A 32 2.31 9.90 -1.45
N GLY A 33 2.06 11.15 -1.89
CA GLY A 33 2.02 11.52 -3.32
C GLY A 33 0.76 11.06 -4.07
N ALA A 34 -0.28 10.59 -3.39
CA ALA A 34 -1.51 10.09 -4.01
C ALA A 34 -2.77 10.54 -3.25
N GLU A 35 -3.93 10.44 -3.92
CA GLU A 35 -5.23 10.54 -3.24
C GLU A 35 -5.39 9.35 -2.31
N VAL A 36 -5.74 9.62 -1.06
CA VAL A 36 -6.05 8.61 -0.05
C VAL A 36 -7.52 8.71 0.34
N SER A 37 -8.14 7.60 0.71
CA SER A 37 -9.56 7.59 1.05
C SER A 37 -9.96 6.49 2.03
N LEU A 38 -11.10 6.73 2.68
CA LEU A 38 -11.82 5.77 3.50
C LEU A 38 -13.26 5.68 3.01
N ASP A 39 -13.77 4.47 2.78
CA ASP A 39 -15.19 4.17 2.56
C ASP A 39 -15.65 3.22 3.66
N LEU A 40 -16.32 3.77 4.67
CA LEU A 40 -16.85 3.04 5.80
C LEU A 40 -18.31 2.69 5.56
N ARG A 41 -18.63 1.42 5.73
CA ARG A 41 -19.98 0.87 5.66
C ARG A 41 -20.34 0.30 7.02
N GLY A 42 -21.62 0.38 7.36
CA GLY A 42 -22.15 -0.14 8.62
C GLY A 42 -22.95 0.88 9.43
N SER A 43 -23.25 0.54 10.67
CA SER A 43 -24.09 1.35 11.57
C SER A 43 -23.36 2.54 12.21
N ARG A 44 -22.02 2.52 12.19
CA ARG A 44 -21.16 3.58 12.73
C ARG A 44 -20.53 4.37 11.57
N GLY A 45 -20.93 5.64 11.46
CA GLY A 45 -20.22 6.59 10.60
C GLY A 45 -18.84 6.94 11.17
N LEU A 46 -17.98 7.51 10.32
CA LEU A 46 -16.69 8.02 10.75
C LEU A 46 -16.89 9.19 11.73
N VAL A 47 -16.47 9.01 12.99
CA VAL A 47 -16.51 10.10 13.98
C VAL A 47 -15.21 10.90 13.94
N GLU A 48 -15.31 12.19 14.26
CA GLU A 48 -14.21 13.16 14.15
C GLU A 48 -12.93 12.70 14.86
N ALA A 49 -13.05 12.16 16.08
CA ALA A 49 -11.90 11.68 16.85
C ALA A 49 -11.13 10.55 16.14
N ASP A 50 -11.84 9.64 15.45
CA ASP A 50 -11.21 8.54 14.73
C ASP A 50 -10.53 9.04 13.46
N LEU A 51 -11.17 9.98 12.75
CA LEU A 51 -10.59 10.63 11.58
C LEU A 51 -9.31 11.39 11.94
N GLN A 52 -9.34 12.18 13.02
CA GLN A 52 -8.15 12.91 13.48
C GLN A 52 -6.99 11.97 13.80
N ALA A 53 -7.28 10.81 14.38
CA ALA A 53 -6.24 9.84 14.66
C ALA A 53 -5.77 9.07 13.41
N VAL A 54 -6.62 8.86 12.39
CA VAL A 54 -6.16 8.39 11.07
C VAL A 54 -5.20 9.41 10.46
N ILE A 55 -5.57 10.69 10.45
CA ILE A 55 -4.73 11.77 9.92
C ILE A 55 -3.41 11.87 10.68
N ALA A 56 -3.44 11.70 12.00
CA ALA A 56 -2.23 11.70 12.83
C ALA A 56 -1.29 10.54 12.50
N GLU A 57 -1.82 9.33 12.28
CA GLU A 57 -1.04 8.15 11.89
C GLU A 57 -0.44 8.34 10.49
N ILE A 58 -1.22 8.83 9.51
CA ILE A 58 -0.72 9.14 8.16
C ILE A 58 0.48 10.10 8.24
N ARG A 59 0.34 11.22 8.97
CA ARG A 59 1.41 12.21 9.16
C ARG A 59 2.61 11.63 9.90
N ALA A 60 2.40 10.72 10.85
CA ALA A 60 3.49 10.05 11.54
C ALA A 60 4.29 9.18 10.57
N LEU A 61 3.62 8.41 9.72
CA LEU A 61 4.26 7.56 8.71
C LEU A 61 4.99 8.38 7.64
N GLU A 62 4.44 9.50 7.19
CA GLU A 62 5.14 10.41 6.27
C GLU A 62 6.44 10.97 6.88
N ARG A 63 6.41 11.34 8.18
CA ARG A 63 7.63 11.74 8.92
C ARG A 63 8.63 10.59 9.08
N ARG A 64 8.25 9.33 8.90
CA ARG A 64 9.20 8.20 8.92
C ARG A 64 9.78 7.95 7.53
N PHE A 65 8.94 7.92 6.50
CA PHE A 65 9.31 7.34 5.21
C PHE A 65 9.44 8.34 4.06
N SER A 66 9.25 9.63 4.28
CA SER A 66 9.44 10.64 3.23
C SER A 66 10.89 10.70 2.77
N LEU A 67 11.12 10.74 1.45
CA LEU A 67 12.42 11.03 0.83
C LEU A 67 12.69 12.53 0.66
N TYR A 68 11.68 13.37 0.93
CA TYR A 68 11.70 14.80 0.60
C TYR A 68 11.74 15.69 1.83
N ASP A 69 11.19 15.21 2.96
CA ASP A 69 11.28 15.91 4.24
C ASP A 69 12.66 15.63 4.85
N PRO A 70 13.56 16.63 4.98
CA PRO A 70 14.89 16.42 5.55
C PRO A 70 14.86 16.02 7.04
N THR A 71 13.71 16.21 7.70
CA THR A 71 13.48 15.80 9.08
C THR A 71 12.87 14.41 9.19
N SER A 72 12.64 13.70 8.08
CA SER A 72 12.17 12.31 8.16
C SER A 72 13.27 11.34 8.57
N ASP A 73 12.89 10.20 9.16
CA ASP A 73 13.86 9.15 9.51
C ASP A 73 14.61 8.65 8.26
N LEU A 74 13.90 8.39 7.17
CA LEU A 74 14.49 7.91 5.92
C LEU A 74 15.47 8.92 5.29
N SER A 75 15.12 10.21 5.29
CA SER A 75 16.01 11.26 4.77
C SER A 75 17.26 11.39 5.63
N ARG A 76 17.13 11.34 6.96
CA ARG A 76 18.29 11.38 7.87
C ARG A 76 19.18 10.14 7.69
N LEU A 77 18.59 8.96 7.57
CA LEU A 77 19.30 7.71 7.28
C LEU A 77 20.08 7.81 5.97
N ASN A 78 19.46 8.27 4.89
CA ASN A 78 20.10 8.42 3.59
C ASN A 78 21.20 9.51 3.57
N ALA A 79 21.07 10.54 4.41
CA ALA A 79 22.05 11.62 4.49
C ALA A 79 23.26 11.27 5.38
N ARG A 80 23.03 10.54 6.47
CA ARG A 80 24.04 10.25 7.50
C ARG A 80 24.66 8.86 7.36
N GLY A 81 23.97 7.96 6.67
CA GLY A 81 24.34 6.55 6.58
C GLY A 81 23.93 5.71 7.80
N GLU A 82 23.39 6.33 8.86
CA GLU A 82 22.87 5.63 10.03
C GLU A 82 21.72 6.40 10.67
N GLU A 83 20.80 5.68 11.31
CA GLU A 83 19.65 6.24 12.02
C GLU A 83 19.17 5.25 13.10
N PRO A 84 18.60 5.71 14.23
CA PRO A 84 17.94 4.83 15.19
C PRO A 84 16.86 3.97 14.52
N LEU A 85 16.87 2.69 14.86
CA LEU A 85 15.96 1.69 14.30
C LEU A 85 14.62 1.72 15.03
N SER A 86 13.74 2.63 14.61
CA SER A 86 12.37 2.70 15.11
C SER A 86 11.59 1.40 14.85
N PRO A 87 10.55 1.09 15.64
CA PRO A 87 9.71 -0.10 15.41
C PRO A 87 9.15 -0.15 13.98
N GLU A 88 8.66 0.97 13.45
CA GLU A 88 8.10 1.02 12.10
C GLU A 88 9.16 0.80 11.02
N LEU A 89 10.37 1.33 11.22
CA LEU A 89 11.49 1.10 10.30
C LEU A 89 11.94 -0.38 10.33
N ARG A 90 11.93 -1.00 11.51
CA ARG A 90 12.20 -2.43 11.67
C ARG A 90 11.19 -3.29 10.91
N GLU A 91 9.90 -3.03 11.13
CA GLU A 91 8.80 -3.74 10.47
C GLU A 91 8.90 -3.65 8.94
N ILE A 92 9.06 -2.45 8.38
CA ILE A 92 9.12 -2.27 6.92
C ILE A 92 10.39 -2.88 6.30
N LEU A 93 11.51 -2.87 7.02
CA LEU A 93 12.73 -3.55 6.60
C LEU A 93 12.56 -5.06 6.62
N ASP A 94 11.97 -5.63 7.67
CA ASP A 94 11.73 -7.09 7.76
C ASP A 94 10.90 -7.60 6.59
N MET A 95 9.83 -6.87 6.23
CA MET A 95 9.04 -7.17 5.04
C MET A 95 9.85 -7.00 3.76
N SER A 96 10.63 -5.91 3.65
CA SER A 96 11.47 -5.67 2.48
C SER A 96 12.48 -6.78 2.25
N HIS A 97 13.15 -7.26 3.31
CA HIS A 97 14.07 -8.39 3.23
C HIS A 97 13.37 -9.69 2.81
N ARG A 98 12.15 -9.94 3.31
CA ARG A 98 11.36 -11.11 2.92
C ARG A 98 11.04 -11.10 1.42
N VAL A 99 10.55 -9.98 0.89
CA VAL A 99 10.20 -9.87 -0.54
C VAL A 99 11.45 -9.88 -1.40
N HIS A 100 12.51 -9.17 -0.99
CA HIS A 100 13.81 -9.20 -1.66
C HIS A 100 14.34 -10.63 -1.83
N ALA A 101 14.33 -11.43 -0.76
CA ALA A 101 14.80 -12.81 -0.80
C ALA A 101 13.98 -13.70 -1.74
N VAL A 102 12.65 -13.55 -1.74
CA VAL A 102 11.77 -14.38 -2.59
C VAL A 102 11.81 -13.98 -4.06
N THR A 103 12.06 -12.71 -4.35
CA THR A 103 12.09 -12.15 -5.71
C THR A 103 13.49 -12.13 -6.32
N GLY A 104 14.48 -12.75 -5.67
CA GLY A 104 15.86 -12.77 -6.17
C GLY A 104 16.51 -11.39 -6.23
N GLY A 105 16.03 -10.46 -5.40
CA GLY A 105 16.48 -9.07 -5.33
C GLY A 105 15.82 -8.12 -6.33
N LEU A 106 14.74 -8.53 -7.01
CA LEU A 106 14.00 -7.63 -7.90
C LEU A 106 13.15 -6.59 -7.14
N PHE A 107 12.70 -6.92 -5.93
CA PHE A 107 12.38 -5.91 -4.93
C PHE A 107 13.65 -5.58 -4.15
N ASP A 108 14.20 -4.38 -4.30
CA ASP A 108 15.36 -3.92 -3.51
C ASP A 108 15.12 -2.49 -3.03
N PRO A 109 14.96 -2.25 -1.72
CA PRO A 109 14.74 -0.90 -1.21
C PRO A 109 16.00 -0.03 -1.33
N THR A 110 17.18 -0.58 -1.66
CA THR A 110 18.41 0.22 -1.91
C THR A 110 18.49 0.81 -3.33
N ILE A 111 17.39 0.79 -4.09
CA ILE A 111 17.29 1.28 -5.48
C ILE A 111 17.46 2.81 -5.62
N GLN A 112 17.41 3.56 -4.52
CA GLN A 112 17.34 5.03 -4.53
C GLN A 112 18.50 5.72 -5.28
N PRO A 113 19.78 5.30 -5.17
CA PRO A 113 20.86 5.94 -5.92
C PRO A 113 20.65 5.86 -7.44
N LEU A 114 20.10 4.75 -7.95
CA LEU A 114 19.78 4.59 -9.36
C LEU A 114 18.66 5.54 -9.79
N TRP A 115 17.63 5.68 -8.96
CA TRP A 115 16.52 6.60 -9.21
C TRP A 115 17.03 8.05 -9.28
N GLU A 116 17.87 8.47 -8.33
CA GLU A 116 18.48 9.81 -8.31
C GLU A 116 19.38 10.06 -9.52
N ALA A 117 20.20 9.07 -9.90
CA ALA A 117 21.07 9.18 -11.07
C ALA A 117 20.25 9.41 -12.35
N LEU A 118 19.15 8.68 -12.55
CA LEU A 118 18.26 8.91 -13.69
C LEU A 118 17.59 10.29 -13.63
N ALA A 119 17.08 10.69 -12.47
CA ALA A 119 16.41 11.98 -12.29
C ALA A 119 17.34 13.18 -12.55
N GLN A 120 18.64 13.03 -12.29
CA GLN A 120 19.63 14.11 -12.35
C GLN A 120 20.57 14.01 -13.55
N GLY A 121 20.41 13.01 -14.43
CA GLY A 121 21.34 12.75 -15.54
C GLY A 121 22.74 12.31 -15.09
N GLY A 122 22.84 11.63 -13.94
CA GLY A 122 24.06 11.09 -13.38
C GLY A 122 24.51 9.75 -13.99
N ASN A 123 25.59 9.18 -13.44
CA ASN A 123 26.15 7.91 -13.91
C ASN A 123 25.34 6.71 -13.38
N VAL A 124 24.48 6.17 -14.24
CA VAL A 124 23.63 5.00 -13.96
C VAL A 124 24.45 3.75 -13.59
N THR A 125 25.60 3.53 -14.23
CA THR A 125 26.45 2.35 -13.95
C THR A 125 26.97 2.40 -12.53
N THR A 126 27.58 3.53 -12.12
CA THR A 126 28.06 3.71 -10.74
C THR A 126 26.92 3.64 -9.73
N ALA A 127 25.74 4.15 -10.07
CA ALA A 127 24.59 4.08 -9.19
C ALA A 127 24.09 2.65 -8.95
N ARG A 128 24.19 1.76 -9.95
CA ARG A 128 23.85 0.34 -9.79
C ARG A 128 24.78 -0.39 -8.83
N ASP A 129 26.06 -0.03 -8.80
CA ASP A 129 27.05 -0.61 -7.87
C ASP A 129 26.75 -0.29 -6.39
N LEU A 130 25.85 0.66 -6.13
CA LEU A 130 25.40 1.04 -4.79
C LEU A 130 24.16 0.23 -4.34
N ILE A 131 23.54 -0.54 -5.24
CA ILE A 131 22.39 -1.38 -4.91
C ILE A 131 22.90 -2.69 -4.29
N GLY A 132 22.28 -3.10 -3.18
CA GLY A 132 22.58 -4.35 -2.49
C GLY A 132 22.08 -4.32 -1.05
N LEU A 133 20.93 -4.92 -0.81
CA LEU A 133 20.33 -4.97 0.53
C LEU A 133 21.19 -5.71 1.57
N ASP A 134 22.09 -6.60 1.13
CA ASP A 134 23.05 -7.31 1.97
C ASP A 134 24.06 -6.39 2.68
N ARG A 135 24.28 -5.19 2.13
CA ARG A 135 25.17 -4.16 2.71
C ARG A 135 24.46 -3.28 3.74
N VAL A 136 23.15 -3.42 3.92
CA VAL A 136 22.38 -2.74 4.96
C VAL A 136 22.44 -3.57 6.24
N THR A 137 23.07 -3.03 7.27
CA THR A 137 23.30 -3.73 8.54
C THR A 137 22.37 -3.19 9.63
N ARG A 138 21.99 -4.08 10.54
CA ARG A 138 21.11 -3.79 11.67
C ARG A 138 21.82 -4.18 12.96
N GLU A 139 22.09 -3.18 13.78
CA GLU A 139 22.49 -3.36 15.18
C GLU A 139 21.22 -3.26 16.05
N ALA A 140 21.33 -3.53 17.36
CA ALA A 140 20.15 -3.62 18.25
C ALA A 140 19.20 -2.40 18.12
N ASP A 141 19.78 -1.21 18.12
CA ASP A 141 19.06 0.07 18.15
C ASP A 141 19.30 0.96 16.92
N TYR A 142 20.09 0.50 15.94
CA TYR A 142 20.50 1.30 14.78
C TYR A 142 20.47 0.50 13.48
N ILE A 143 20.17 1.20 12.39
CA ILE A 143 20.41 0.75 11.03
C ILE A 143 21.61 1.51 10.45
N LYS A 144 22.46 0.83 9.70
CA LYS A 144 23.60 1.41 8.97
C LYS A 144 23.57 1.00 7.50
N LEU A 145 23.78 1.97 6.63
CA LEU A 145 23.90 1.81 5.19
C LEU A 145 25.37 1.61 4.81
N GLY A 146 25.63 0.80 3.79
CA GLY A 146 26.94 0.75 3.15
C GLY A 146 27.30 2.10 2.51
N ALA A 147 28.60 2.33 2.27
CA ALA A 147 29.08 3.57 1.66
C ALA A 147 28.35 3.88 0.33
N GLY A 148 27.77 5.08 0.26
CA GLY A 148 27.02 5.58 -0.91
C GLY A 148 25.62 5.00 -1.10
N GLN A 149 25.20 4.01 -0.30
CA GLN A 149 23.85 3.47 -0.42
C GLN A 149 22.80 4.47 0.06
N LYS A 150 21.62 4.37 -0.52
CA LYS A 150 20.41 5.06 -0.07
C LYS A 150 19.23 4.11 -0.17
N LEU A 151 18.30 4.23 0.77
CA LEU A 151 17.05 3.49 0.80
C LEU A 151 15.89 4.30 0.22
N SER A 152 14.93 3.59 -0.35
CA SER A 152 13.61 4.06 -0.73
C SER A 152 12.59 3.00 -0.34
N PHE A 153 11.50 3.43 0.26
CA PHE A 153 10.36 2.56 0.58
C PHE A 153 9.16 2.85 -0.34
N ASN A 154 9.35 3.52 -1.47
CA ASN A 154 8.23 3.91 -2.33
C ASN A 154 7.41 2.72 -2.86
N GLY A 155 8.01 1.54 -3.03
CA GLY A 155 7.30 0.32 -3.44
C GLY A 155 6.75 -0.54 -2.29
N ILE A 156 6.62 0.00 -1.08
CA ILE A 156 6.08 -0.74 0.09
C ILE A 156 5.41 0.17 1.13
N ALA A 157 5.76 1.45 1.18
CA ALA A 157 5.31 2.39 2.22
C ALA A 157 3.80 2.67 2.13
N GLN A 158 3.23 2.71 0.93
CA GLN A 158 1.79 2.92 0.74
C GLN A 158 1.00 1.70 1.21
N GLY A 159 1.45 0.49 0.87
CA GLY A 159 0.92 -0.75 1.42
C GLY A 159 1.05 -0.82 2.94
N TYR A 160 2.22 -0.46 3.50
CA TYR A 160 2.41 -0.43 4.95
C TYR A 160 1.49 0.57 5.65
N ALA A 161 1.34 1.78 5.11
CA ALA A 161 0.40 2.77 5.63
C ALA A 161 -1.05 2.26 5.59
N THR A 162 -1.42 1.58 4.50
CA THR A 162 -2.73 0.94 4.35
C THR A 162 -2.97 -0.08 5.46
N ASP A 163 -1.99 -0.95 5.75
CA ASP A 163 -2.07 -1.93 6.83
C ASP A 163 -2.20 -1.27 8.21
N ARG A 164 -1.42 -0.21 8.48
CA ARG A 164 -1.48 0.54 9.75
C ARG A 164 -2.85 1.17 9.98
N ILE A 165 -3.41 1.80 8.95
CA ILE A 165 -4.76 2.39 9.04
C ILE A 165 -5.84 1.30 9.16
N ALA A 166 -5.68 0.17 8.47
CA ALA A 166 -6.60 -0.97 8.61
C ALA A 166 -6.61 -1.51 10.05
N VAL A 167 -5.44 -1.68 10.69
CA VAL A 167 -5.33 -2.07 12.11
C VAL A 167 -5.97 -1.03 13.02
N LEU A 168 -5.69 0.26 12.80
CA LEU A 168 -6.25 1.36 13.58
C LEU A 168 -7.78 1.40 13.53
N LEU A 169 -8.38 1.24 12.34
CA LEU A 169 -9.83 1.23 12.20
C LEU A 169 -10.45 -0.05 12.80
N ARG A 170 -9.82 -1.21 12.60
CA ARG A 170 -10.30 -2.47 13.21
C ARG A 170 -10.31 -2.39 14.74
N THR A 171 -9.24 -1.88 15.35
CA THR A 171 -9.16 -1.73 16.82
C THR A 171 -10.19 -0.74 17.37
N ARG A 172 -10.65 0.20 16.55
CA ARG A 172 -11.75 1.12 16.86
C ARG A 172 -13.14 0.55 16.59
N GLY A 173 -13.24 -0.69 16.11
CA GLY A 173 -14.52 -1.37 15.90
C GLY A 173 -15.15 -1.16 14.53
N TYR A 174 -14.41 -0.64 13.54
CA TYR A 174 -14.87 -0.64 12.16
C TYR A 174 -14.72 -2.04 11.55
N GLY A 175 -15.83 -2.63 11.13
CA GLY A 175 -15.88 -3.99 10.57
C GLY A 175 -15.97 -4.02 9.04
N GLU A 176 -16.65 -3.06 8.42
CA GLU A 176 -16.79 -2.95 6.97
C GLU A 176 -16.20 -1.62 6.51
N ALA A 177 -14.96 -1.65 6.03
CA ALA A 177 -14.24 -0.47 5.60
C ALA A 177 -13.34 -0.82 4.42
N LEU A 178 -13.30 0.07 3.42
CA LEU A 178 -12.26 0.09 2.40
C LEU A 178 -11.32 1.24 2.71
N ILE A 179 -10.05 0.89 2.89
CA ILE A 179 -8.95 1.81 3.10
C ILE A 179 -8.19 1.91 1.79
N ASN A 180 -7.83 3.13 1.39
CA ASN A 180 -6.90 3.39 0.29
C ASN A 180 -5.84 4.39 0.75
N MET A 181 -4.59 3.96 0.91
CA MET A 181 -3.45 4.87 1.17
C MET A 181 -2.43 4.89 0.02
N GLY A 182 -2.92 4.69 -1.21
CA GLY A 182 -2.14 4.33 -2.40
C GLY A 182 -2.47 2.90 -2.82
N GLU A 183 -2.61 2.02 -1.84
CA GLU A 183 -3.07 0.63 -2.03
C GLU A 183 -4.33 0.34 -1.21
N PHE A 184 -5.05 -0.72 -1.57
CA PHE A 184 -6.34 -1.03 -0.96
C PHE A 184 -6.26 -2.10 0.12
N ALA A 185 -7.00 -1.91 1.21
CA ALA A 185 -7.35 -2.98 2.15
C ALA A 185 -8.82 -2.93 2.53
N ALA A 186 -9.45 -4.10 2.64
CA ALA A 186 -10.82 -4.25 3.12
C ALA A 186 -10.85 -4.93 4.49
N LEU A 187 -11.60 -4.37 5.44
CA LEU A 187 -11.89 -5.00 6.73
C LEU A 187 -13.08 -5.97 6.67
N GLY A 188 -14.01 -5.72 5.75
CA GLY A 188 -15.29 -6.42 5.55
C GLY A 188 -15.99 -5.77 4.35
N GLY A 189 -16.74 -6.51 3.53
CA GLY A 189 -17.27 -5.99 2.25
C GLY A 189 -18.53 -6.73 1.76
N PRO A 190 -18.80 -6.78 0.44
CA PRO A 190 -17.84 -6.63 -0.66
C PRO A 190 -17.65 -5.19 -1.18
N PHE A 191 -16.42 -4.85 -1.54
CA PHE A 191 -16.06 -3.65 -2.30
C PHE A 191 -15.63 -4.01 -3.72
N ARG A 192 -16.20 -3.32 -4.71
CA ARG A 192 -15.85 -3.55 -6.12
C ARG A 192 -14.68 -2.65 -6.53
N LEU A 193 -13.53 -3.25 -6.79
CA LEU A 193 -12.30 -2.58 -7.22
C LEU A 193 -12.04 -2.82 -8.70
N GLY A 194 -11.51 -1.82 -9.40
CA GLY A 194 -11.18 -1.92 -10.82
C GLY A 194 -9.82 -2.57 -11.05
N LEU A 195 -9.72 -3.38 -12.11
CA LEU A 195 -8.43 -3.70 -12.72
C LEU A 195 -8.22 -2.68 -13.84
N VAL A 196 -7.25 -1.80 -13.65
CA VAL A 196 -7.00 -0.65 -14.53
C VAL A 196 -5.53 -0.64 -14.90
N ASP A 197 -5.27 -0.50 -16.20
CA ASP A 197 -3.96 -0.25 -16.75
C ASP A 197 -3.91 1.20 -17.29
N PRO A 198 -2.81 1.95 -17.14
CA PRO A 198 -2.73 3.34 -17.60
C PRO A 198 -2.93 3.51 -19.12
N GLU A 199 -2.56 2.52 -19.94
CA GLU A 199 -2.64 2.59 -21.40
C GLU A 199 -3.88 1.87 -21.94
N ALA A 200 -4.12 0.64 -21.48
CA ALA A 200 -5.25 -0.18 -21.93
C ALA A 200 -6.58 0.21 -21.24
N GLY A 201 -6.54 1.03 -20.19
CA GLY A 201 -7.71 1.49 -19.46
C GLY A 201 -8.31 0.41 -18.56
N ARG A 202 -9.64 0.42 -18.43
CA ARG A 202 -10.35 -0.50 -17.54
C ARG A 202 -10.51 -1.88 -18.17
N LEU A 203 -9.84 -2.87 -17.60
CA LEU A 203 -9.83 -4.25 -18.07
C LEU A 203 -10.82 -5.16 -17.33
N GLY A 204 -11.18 -4.78 -16.10
CA GLY A 204 -12.08 -5.62 -15.30
C GLY A 204 -12.44 -5.04 -13.94
N ALA A 205 -12.95 -5.91 -13.07
CA ALA A 205 -13.19 -5.60 -11.68
C ALA A 205 -13.14 -6.89 -10.84
N LEU A 206 -12.77 -6.74 -9.57
CA LEU A 206 -12.86 -7.78 -8.57
C LEU A 206 -13.62 -7.28 -7.34
N HIS A 207 -14.05 -8.21 -6.50
CA HIS A 207 -14.63 -7.88 -5.20
C HIS A 207 -13.63 -8.21 -4.09
N LEU A 208 -13.31 -7.21 -3.28
CA LEU A 208 -12.49 -7.36 -2.09
C LEU A 208 -13.42 -7.29 -0.87
N SER A 209 -13.51 -8.39 -0.13
CA SER A 209 -14.32 -8.47 1.10
C SER A 209 -13.45 -8.46 2.35
N ALA A 210 -12.25 -9.02 2.25
CA ALA A 210 -11.21 -8.95 3.27
C ALA A 210 -9.87 -9.07 2.56
N GLY A 211 -8.81 -8.55 3.19
CA GLY A 211 -7.46 -8.61 2.62
C GLY A 211 -7.05 -7.31 1.94
N ALA A 212 -6.08 -7.41 1.06
CA ALA A 212 -5.48 -6.27 0.37
C ALA A 212 -5.37 -6.49 -1.13
N MET A 213 -5.32 -5.38 -1.86
CA MET A 213 -5.05 -5.33 -3.29
C MET A 213 -4.06 -4.20 -3.55
N ALA A 214 -2.93 -4.53 -4.17
CA ALA A 214 -1.94 -3.55 -4.60
C ALA A 214 -1.70 -3.59 -6.11
N THR A 215 -1.44 -2.43 -6.74
CA THR A 215 -1.24 -2.37 -8.20
C THR A 215 -0.04 -1.52 -8.59
N SER A 216 0.87 -2.12 -9.36
CA SER A 216 2.06 -1.45 -9.88
C SER A 216 2.02 -1.38 -11.41
N SER A 217 2.23 -0.19 -11.96
CA SER A 217 2.24 0.08 -13.40
C SER A 217 3.49 0.91 -13.76
N PRO A 218 4.57 0.30 -14.31
CA PRO A 218 5.84 0.99 -14.51
C PRO A 218 5.74 2.32 -15.28
N SER A 219 4.88 2.39 -16.30
CA SER A 219 4.68 3.57 -17.16
C SER A 219 3.79 4.67 -16.53
N ALA A 220 3.22 4.46 -15.34
CA ALA A 220 2.40 5.47 -14.66
C ALA A 220 3.18 6.74 -14.30
N MET A 221 4.51 6.63 -14.18
CA MET A 221 5.44 7.72 -13.96
C MET A 221 6.77 7.40 -14.65
N THR A 222 7.43 8.44 -15.16
CA THR A 222 8.79 8.34 -15.72
C THR A 222 9.82 9.07 -14.86
N VAL A 223 11.05 8.57 -14.82
CA VAL A 223 12.23 9.20 -14.21
C VAL A 223 13.38 9.19 -15.21
N GLY A 224 13.89 10.36 -15.59
CA GLY A 224 15.00 10.46 -16.55
C GLY A 224 14.72 9.86 -17.93
N GLY A 225 13.45 9.76 -18.35
CA GLY A 225 13.03 9.12 -19.59
C GLY A 225 12.79 7.59 -19.48
N GLU A 226 13.07 6.99 -18.32
CA GLU A 226 12.79 5.58 -18.00
C GLU A 226 11.52 5.43 -17.16
N THR A 227 10.99 4.21 -17.01
CA THR A 227 9.90 3.93 -16.06
C THR A 227 10.35 4.10 -14.60
N HIS A 228 9.45 4.48 -13.69
CA HIS A 228 9.82 4.65 -12.28
C HIS A 228 10.09 3.33 -11.53
N ILE A 229 9.57 2.20 -12.03
CA ILE A 229 9.94 0.86 -11.55
C ILE A 229 11.17 0.40 -12.32
N LEU A 230 12.28 0.26 -11.61
CA LEU A 230 13.62 0.07 -12.19
C LEU A 230 14.14 -1.34 -11.89
N HIS A 231 14.68 -2.02 -12.90
CA HIS A 231 15.36 -3.30 -12.67
C HIS A 231 16.73 -3.07 -12.02
N PRO A 232 17.02 -3.63 -10.83
CA PRO A 232 18.28 -3.40 -10.10
C PRO A 232 19.57 -3.73 -10.88
N LYS A 233 19.52 -4.77 -11.72
CA LYS A 233 20.66 -5.24 -12.54
C LYS A 233 20.60 -4.86 -14.03
N GLY A 234 19.56 -4.15 -14.44
CA GLY A 234 19.31 -3.78 -15.83
C GLY A 234 18.30 -4.72 -16.48
N GLY A 235 17.46 -4.17 -17.34
CA GLY A 235 16.28 -4.83 -17.88
C GLY A 235 15.07 -3.89 -17.88
N ALA A 236 14.16 -4.11 -18.81
CA ALA A 236 12.89 -3.42 -18.87
C ALA A 236 11.81 -4.21 -18.12
N PRO A 237 10.75 -3.56 -17.62
CA PRO A 237 9.58 -4.26 -17.09
C PRO A 237 8.98 -5.23 -18.12
N MET A 238 8.54 -6.39 -17.65
CA MET A 238 7.92 -7.45 -18.48
C MET A 238 6.41 -7.30 -18.59
N TRP A 239 5.79 -6.50 -17.71
CA TRP A 239 4.34 -6.30 -17.63
C TRP A 239 4.02 -4.82 -17.60
N SER A 240 2.93 -4.43 -18.27
CA SER A 240 2.41 -3.06 -18.25
C SER A 240 1.81 -2.70 -16.89
N THR A 241 1.08 -3.65 -16.30
CA THR A 241 0.49 -3.52 -14.96
C THR A 241 0.45 -4.88 -14.28
N VAL A 242 0.77 -4.90 -12.99
CA VAL A 242 0.59 -6.07 -12.12
C VAL A 242 -0.28 -5.68 -10.93
N THR A 243 -1.38 -6.41 -10.73
CA THR A 243 -2.21 -6.29 -9.53
C THR A 243 -2.06 -7.54 -8.67
N VAL A 244 -1.66 -7.39 -7.41
CA VAL A 244 -1.54 -8.47 -6.44
C VAL A 244 -2.68 -8.39 -5.43
N VAL A 245 -3.32 -9.52 -5.18
CA VAL A 245 -4.33 -9.70 -4.12
C VAL A 245 -3.77 -10.62 -3.06
N ALA A 246 -3.92 -10.21 -1.80
CA ALA A 246 -3.51 -10.97 -0.63
C ALA A 246 -4.70 -11.12 0.34
N GLU A 247 -4.87 -12.32 0.88
CA GLU A 247 -5.92 -12.61 1.85
C GLU A 247 -5.41 -12.42 3.29
N GLY A 248 -6.32 -12.04 4.18
CA GLY A 248 -5.99 -11.83 5.59
C GLY A 248 -5.56 -10.39 5.92
N ALA A 249 -5.49 -10.09 7.20
CA ALA A 249 -5.12 -8.76 7.68
C ALA A 249 -3.61 -8.51 7.55
N GLY A 250 -3.23 -7.24 7.35
CA GLY A 250 -1.81 -6.83 7.39
C GLY A 250 -1.01 -7.34 6.20
N GLN A 251 -1.57 -7.27 4.99
CA GLN A 251 -0.97 -7.82 3.77
C GLN A 251 -0.81 -6.79 2.64
N ALA A 252 -1.23 -5.54 2.83
CA ALA A 252 -1.11 -4.51 1.81
C ALA A 252 0.35 -4.19 1.50
N ALA A 253 1.22 -4.10 2.52
CA ALA A 253 2.66 -3.90 2.33
C ALA A 253 3.30 -5.04 1.52
N LEU A 254 2.90 -6.29 1.81
CA LEU A 254 3.40 -7.45 1.09
C LEU A 254 2.94 -7.45 -0.37
N ALA A 255 1.67 -7.10 -0.61
CA ALA A 255 1.11 -7.02 -1.95
C ALA A 255 1.79 -5.92 -2.78
N ASP A 256 2.05 -4.76 -2.20
CA ASP A 256 2.70 -3.58 -2.83
C ASP A 256 4.15 -3.89 -3.27
N ALA A 257 4.94 -4.43 -2.34
CA ALA A 257 6.31 -4.85 -2.64
C ALA A 257 6.34 -5.97 -3.69
N ALA A 258 5.40 -6.92 -3.61
CA ALA A 258 5.30 -7.99 -4.59
C ALA A 258 4.88 -7.49 -5.97
N SER A 259 3.89 -6.60 -6.08
CA SER A 259 3.46 -6.05 -7.38
C SER A 259 4.59 -5.30 -8.07
N THR A 260 5.38 -4.55 -7.30
CA THR A 260 6.56 -3.83 -7.80
C THR A 260 7.59 -4.79 -8.40
N ALA A 261 7.97 -5.85 -7.69
CA ALA A 261 8.92 -6.84 -8.21
C ALA A 261 8.34 -7.66 -9.37
N PHE A 262 7.06 -8.01 -9.31
CA PHE A 262 6.43 -8.87 -10.30
C PHE A 262 6.35 -8.19 -11.67
N CYS A 263 6.32 -6.86 -11.74
CA CYS A 263 6.50 -6.12 -13.00
C CYS A 263 7.80 -6.50 -13.74
N LEU A 264 8.83 -6.98 -13.03
CA LEU A 264 10.15 -7.31 -13.56
C LEU A 264 10.37 -8.82 -13.73
N MET A 265 9.40 -9.66 -13.35
CA MET A 265 9.57 -11.11 -13.27
C MET A 265 8.89 -11.83 -14.43
N PRO A 266 9.49 -12.93 -14.93
CA PRO A 266 8.79 -13.82 -15.86
C PRO A 266 7.64 -14.53 -15.13
N ARG A 267 6.59 -14.86 -15.88
CA ARG A 267 5.35 -15.47 -15.35
C ARG A 267 5.60 -16.68 -14.43
N SER A 268 6.49 -17.59 -14.82
CA SER A 268 6.82 -18.81 -14.06
C SER A 268 7.45 -18.51 -12.70
N GLU A 269 8.26 -17.46 -12.60
CA GLU A 269 8.85 -17.04 -11.34
C GLU A 269 7.84 -16.32 -10.45
N ILE A 270 6.91 -15.55 -11.05
CA ILE A 270 5.78 -14.95 -10.31
C ILE A 270 4.92 -16.04 -9.66
N GLU A 271 4.61 -17.12 -10.37
CA GLU A 271 3.85 -18.25 -9.80
C GLU A 271 4.54 -18.83 -8.56
N THR A 272 5.86 -19.02 -8.63
CA THR A 272 6.66 -19.53 -7.52
C THR A 272 6.72 -18.54 -6.35
N ALA A 273 6.95 -17.25 -6.64
CA ALA A 273 7.03 -16.21 -5.63
C ALA A 273 5.68 -15.97 -4.94
N LYS A 274 4.59 -15.97 -5.70
CA LYS A 274 3.20 -15.90 -5.20
C LYS A 274 2.96 -16.96 -4.12
N GLN A 275 3.34 -18.21 -4.38
CA GLN A 275 3.20 -19.30 -3.41
C GLN A 275 4.06 -19.09 -2.16
N LYS A 276 5.33 -18.71 -2.33
CA LYS A 276 6.26 -18.47 -1.20
C LYS A 276 5.85 -17.29 -0.32
N LEU A 277 5.23 -16.27 -0.90
CA LEU A 277 4.72 -15.11 -0.18
C LEU A 277 3.33 -15.35 0.41
N GLY A 278 2.61 -16.39 -0.02
CA GLY A 278 1.24 -16.67 0.44
C GLY A 278 0.19 -15.74 -0.16
N LEU A 279 0.43 -15.24 -1.38
CA LEU A 279 -0.47 -14.35 -2.10
C LEU A 279 -1.60 -15.15 -2.77
N SER A 280 -2.83 -14.62 -2.78
CA SER A 280 -4.00 -15.37 -3.22
C SER A 280 -4.19 -15.33 -4.74
N ARG A 281 -4.03 -14.17 -5.35
CA ARG A 281 -4.19 -13.99 -6.80
C ARG A 281 -3.28 -12.90 -7.33
N VAL A 282 -2.76 -13.08 -8.54
CA VAL A 282 -2.03 -12.04 -9.28
C VAL A 282 -2.70 -11.85 -10.63
N TYR A 283 -2.92 -10.61 -11.03
CA TYR A 283 -3.38 -10.23 -12.37
C TYR A 283 -2.23 -9.55 -13.10
N LEU A 284 -2.03 -9.94 -14.35
CA LEU A 284 -0.93 -9.50 -15.19
C LEU A 284 -1.50 -8.92 -16.48
N VAL A 285 -1.10 -7.69 -16.79
CA VAL A 285 -1.41 -7.01 -18.05
C VAL A 285 -0.13 -6.96 -18.87
N ASP A 286 -0.13 -7.58 -20.04
CA ASP A 286 1.00 -7.50 -20.97
C ASP A 286 1.02 -6.15 -21.70
N VAL A 287 2.11 -5.88 -22.45
CA VAL A 287 2.29 -4.64 -23.22
C VAL A 287 1.29 -4.47 -24.38
N ALA A 288 0.54 -5.52 -24.73
CA ALA A 288 -0.54 -5.45 -25.72
C ALA A 288 -1.90 -5.20 -25.06
N GLY A 289 -1.95 -5.04 -23.73
CA GLY A 289 -3.17 -4.80 -22.95
C GLY A 289 -3.96 -6.08 -22.63
N ASN A 290 -3.40 -7.27 -22.83
CA ASN A 290 -4.10 -8.51 -22.50
C ASN A 290 -4.01 -8.80 -21.00
N LEU A 291 -5.16 -9.03 -20.38
CA LEU A 291 -5.27 -9.41 -18.97
C LEU A 291 -5.21 -10.93 -18.81
N SER A 292 -4.34 -11.39 -17.91
CA SER A 292 -4.30 -12.78 -17.44
C SER A 292 -4.19 -12.85 -15.91
N SER A 293 -4.38 -14.03 -15.32
CA SER A 293 -4.26 -14.21 -13.87
C SER A 293 -3.51 -15.47 -13.48
N LEU A 294 -3.05 -15.49 -12.22
CA LEU A 294 -2.33 -16.56 -11.52
C LEU A 294 -2.95 -16.84 -10.15
#